data_AF-A0A1D8MRH4-F1
#
_entry.id   AF-A0A1D8MRH4-F1
#
_cell.length_a   1.000
_cell.length_b   1.000
_cell.length_c   1.000
_cell.angle_alpha   90.00
_cell.angle_beta   90.00
_cell.angle_gamma   90.00
#
_symmetry.space_group_name_H-M   'P 1'
#
loop_
_entity.id
_entity.type
_entity.pdbx_description
1 polymer ?
#
loop_
_entity_poly.entity_id
_entity_poly.type
_entity_poly.pdbx_seq_one_letter_code
_entity_poly.pdbx_strand_id
1 'polypeptide(L)'
;MLKKTIIILSIVLVLVSTASAAENHTEIRNELTEAEQTIQEMNNSNIPTERVESLLSTANQSFQAQKNLAENQDAEPDFSRTRELTSQIKDIKKTALRVNDRINSLEERIEELEEQELNLSGVKTAFNDLNQTFHNQRFEEAEGQVENVYSEISDAKSIQTQVQAFTSAQRQNIIVLYQQSANYAANNWIKLSMASIIFIALSAVFLKEYRLWKLESRRENLIEKKQVIEDMIEQAQQEYYVKGKGSKIAFRTRTEKFQEMKRDTEQDINEIESRLESTKGLPVISPEIKERSDEFQARGQVMEETGEIKGSLERINDRRQSETSERYREILKKDIVDEAKDEIKGLEDPDYRALLEIESQNKDRKTLKEFLKDRVEIDLDDVETSDDQIELLKNETVGEARDQIEGLENPDYRALLKAERQGKNRKTLKEYLKEQIRFD
;
A
#
# COMPACT_ATOMS: atom_id res chain seq x y z
N MET A 1 -109.82 22.60 32.09
CA MET A 1 -108.83 22.96 31.05
C MET A 1 -107.41 22.54 31.40
N LEU A 2 -106.93 22.69 32.65
CA LEU A 2 -105.55 22.33 33.06
C LEU A 2 -105.10 20.89 32.70
N LYS A 3 -105.98 19.89 32.79
CA LYS A 3 -105.61 18.50 32.46
C LYS A 3 -105.31 18.28 30.97
N LYS A 4 -105.92 19.04 30.05
CA LYS A 4 -105.66 18.93 28.60
C LYS A 4 -104.35 19.61 28.20
N THR A 5 -104.00 20.74 28.83
CA THR A 5 -102.71 21.41 28.60
C THR A 5 -101.52 20.63 29.13
N ILE A 6 -101.66 19.93 30.27
CA ILE A 6 -100.59 19.06 30.80
C ILE A 6 -100.30 17.89 29.86
N ILE A 7 -101.33 17.24 29.29
CA ILE A 7 -101.16 16.12 28.34
C ILE A 7 -100.46 16.58 27.05
N ILE A 8 -100.82 17.76 26.52
CA ILE A 8 -100.18 18.32 25.32
C ILE A 8 -98.72 18.66 25.61
N LEU A 9 -98.40 19.22 26.78
CA LEU A 9 -97.02 19.55 27.17
C LEU A 9 -96.15 18.30 27.32
N SER A 10 -96.68 17.21 27.90
CA SER A 10 -95.95 15.94 28.01
C SER A 10 -95.72 15.26 26.64
N ILE A 11 -96.64 15.40 25.69
CA ILE A 11 -96.46 14.87 24.32
C ILE A 11 -95.39 15.67 23.56
N VAL A 12 -95.38 17.00 23.71
CA VAL A 12 -94.36 17.87 23.09
C VAL A 12 -92.97 17.60 23.68
N LEU A 13 -92.86 17.36 25.00
CA LEU A 13 -91.57 17.06 25.64
C LEU A 13 -90.98 15.72 25.15
N VAL A 14 -91.81 14.70 24.94
CA VAL A 14 -91.36 13.40 24.40
C VAL A 14 -90.94 13.51 22.92
N LEU A 15 -91.61 14.35 22.13
CA LEU A 15 -91.25 14.56 20.71
C LEU A 15 -89.92 15.31 20.52
N VAL A 16 -89.58 16.27 21.40
CA VAL A 16 -88.31 17.00 21.32
C VAL A 16 -87.10 16.10 21.62
N SER A 17 -87.23 15.16 22.56
CA SER A 17 -86.16 14.20 22.88
C SER A 17 -85.84 13.24 21.74
N THR A 18 -86.85 12.83 20.96
CA THR A 18 -86.64 11.94 19.81
C THR A 18 -85.94 12.62 18.62
N ALA A 19 -86.03 13.96 18.52
CA ALA A 19 -85.42 14.69 17.41
C ALA A 19 -83.88 14.82 17.57
N SER A 20 -83.37 15.04 18.78
CA SER A 20 -81.91 15.19 18.99
C SER A 20 -81.15 13.87 18.81
N ALA A 21 -81.76 12.73 19.14
CA ALA A 21 -81.16 11.42 18.92
C ALA A 21 -80.98 11.14 17.41
N ALA A 22 -81.98 11.47 16.59
CA ALA A 22 -81.94 11.27 15.14
C ALA A 22 -80.89 12.16 14.45
N GLU A 23 -80.66 13.36 14.97
CA GLU A 23 -79.65 14.31 14.46
C GLU A 23 -78.22 13.75 14.63
N ASN A 24 -77.90 13.22 15.81
CA ASN A 24 -76.60 12.62 16.09
C ASN A 24 -76.28 11.41 15.20
N HIS A 25 -77.25 10.54 14.92
CA HIS A 25 -77.04 9.39 14.04
C HIS A 25 -76.69 9.80 12.60
N THR A 26 -77.34 10.85 12.10
CA THR A 26 -77.15 11.33 10.73
C THR A 26 -75.78 11.98 10.58
N GLU A 27 -75.36 12.76 11.57
CA GLU A 27 -74.02 13.37 11.61
C GLU A 27 -72.91 12.31 11.55
N ILE A 28 -72.95 11.30 12.43
CA ILE A 28 -71.92 10.25 12.46
C ILE A 28 -71.88 9.43 11.17
N ARG A 29 -73.04 9.19 10.55
CA ARG A 29 -73.09 8.51 9.25
C ARG A 29 -72.42 9.33 8.16
N ASN A 30 -72.61 10.65 8.16
CA ASN A 30 -71.93 11.54 7.22
C ASN A 30 -70.41 11.52 7.45
N GLU A 31 -69.94 11.50 8.70
CA GLU A 31 -68.50 11.38 9.00
C GLU A 31 -67.90 10.05 8.49
N LEU A 32 -68.62 8.93 8.62
CA LEU A 32 -68.20 7.64 8.08
C LEU A 32 -68.13 7.67 6.54
N THR A 33 -69.11 8.27 5.87
CA THR A 33 -69.08 8.46 4.41
C THR A 33 -67.94 9.37 3.96
N GLU A 34 -67.63 10.42 4.73
CA GLU A 34 -66.47 11.29 4.45
C GLU A 34 -65.14 10.53 4.65
N ALA A 35 -65.07 9.63 5.62
CA ALA A 35 -63.92 8.75 5.80
C ALA A 35 -63.76 7.75 4.63
N GLU A 36 -64.84 7.21 4.09
CA GLU A 36 -64.83 6.39 2.87
C GLU A 36 -64.30 7.17 1.66
N GLN A 37 -64.78 8.40 1.47
CA GLN A 37 -64.28 9.29 0.41
C GLN A 37 -62.79 9.62 0.59
N THR A 38 -62.36 9.84 1.84
CA THR A 38 -60.96 10.04 2.19
C THR A 38 -60.08 8.86 1.76
N ILE A 39 -60.53 7.62 1.99
CA ILE A 39 -59.81 6.42 1.55
C ILE A 39 -59.78 6.32 0.02
N GLN A 40 -60.88 6.65 -0.66
CA GLN A 40 -60.92 6.66 -2.12
C GLN A 40 -59.95 7.69 -2.71
N GLU A 41 -59.84 8.89 -2.12
CA GLU A 41 -58.88 9.90 -2.54
C GLU A 41 -57.42 9.44 -2.36
N MET A 42 -57.11 8.76 -1.26
CA MET A 42 -55.79 8.16 -1.04
C MET A 42 -55.49 7.10 -2.11
N ASN A 43 -56.44 6.20 -2.38
CA ASN A 43 -56.30 5.16 -3.40
C ASN A 43 -56.13 5.75 -4.81
N ASN A 44 -56.90 6.79 -5.15
CA ASN A 44 -56.76 7.53 -6.42
C ASN A 44 -55.39 8.21 -6.56
N SER A 45 -54.72 8.47 -5.44
CA SER A 45 -53.37 9.04 -5.39
C SER A 45 -52.28 7.96 -5.29
N ASN A 46 -52.63 6.68 -5.48
CA ASN A 46 -51.75 5.51 -5.30
C ASN A 46 -51.10 5.41 -3.91
N ILE A 47 -51.77 5.93 -2.87
CA ILE A 47 -51.29 5.83 -1.49
C ILE A 47 -51.90 4.57 -0.85
N PRO A 48 -51.11 3.71 -0.17
CA PRO A 48 -51.62 2.51 0.49
C PRO A 48 -52.67 2.83 1.57
N THR A 49 -53.74 2.03 1.63
CA THR A 49 -54.95 2.32 2.43
C THR A 49 -55.27 1.30 3.51
N GLU A 50 -54.49 0.22 3.68
CA GLU A 50 -54.84 -0.92 4.53
C GLU A 50 -55.07 -0.53 6.02
N ARG A 51 -54.25 0.36 6.58
CA ARG A 51 -54.36 0.90 7.95
C ARG A 51 -55.65 1.71 8.11
N VAL A 52 -55.97 2.60 7.18
CA VAL A 52 -57.17 3.45 7.26
C VAL A 52 -58.45 2.66 6.99
N GLU A 53 -58.40 1.65 6.13
CA GLU A 53 -59.50 0.69 5.92
C GLU A 53 -59.80 -0.12 7.19
N SER A 54 -58.75 -0.56 7.90
CA SER A 54 -58.89 -1.24 9.19
C SER A 54 -59.54 -0.33 10.25
N LEU A 55 -59.12 0.94 10.31
CA LEU A 55 -59.72 1.94 11.20
C LEU A 55 -61.19 2.19 10.85
N LEU A 56 -61.52 2.31 9.55
CA LEU A 56 -62.90 2.52 9.10
C LEU A 56 -63.79 1.32 9.44
N SER A 57 -63.28 0.10 9.25
CA SER A 57 -63.99 -1.13 9.65
C SER A 57 -64.30 -1.12 11.16
N THR A 58 -63.31 -0.74 11.98
CA THR A 58 -63.49 -0.61 13.43
C THR A 58 -64.49 0.50 13.80
N ALA A 59 -64.44 1.64 13.11
CA ALA A 59 -65.36 2.75 13.31
C ALA A 59 -66.81 2.36 12.97
N ASN A 60 -67.00 1.61 11.88
CA ASN A 60 -68.28 1.04 11.47
C ASN A 60 -68.82 0.05 12.50
N GLN A 61 -67.97 -0.86 13.01
CA GLN A 61 -68.38 -1.80 14.08
C GLN A 61 -68.81 -1.06 15.35
N SER A 62 -68.05 -0.05 15.77
CA SER A 62 -68.37 0.81 16.92
C SER A 62 -69.71 1.53 16.71
N PHE A 63 -69.95 2.09 15.53
CA PHE A 63 -71.21 2.76 15.18
C PHE A 63 -72.41 1.80 15.23
N GLN A 64 -72.29 0.61 14.63
CA GLN A 64 -73.37 -0.39 14.66
C GLN A 64 -73.66 -0.88 16.08
N ALA A 65 -72.64 -1.08 16.91
CA ALA A 65 -72.83 -1.48 18.30
C ALA A 65 -73.62 -0.42 19.10
N GLN A 66 -73.25 0.86 18.96
CA GLN A 66 -73.93 1.97 19.64
C GLN A 66 -75.35 2.18 19.12
N LYS A 67 -75.57 2.03 17.81
CA LYS A 67 -76.91 2.05 17.22
C LYS A 67 -77.80 0.94 17.79
N ASN A 68 -77.29 -0.29 17.86
CA ASN A 68 -78.05 -1.42 18.42
C ASN A 68 -78.35 -1.22 19.92
N LEU A 69 -77.46 -0.57 20.67
CA LEU A 69 -77.71 -0.24 22.08
C LEU A 69 -78.85 0.78 22.23
N ALA A 70 -78.85 1.84 21.41
CA ALA A 70 -79.92 2.83 21.41
C ALA A 70 -81.28 2.23 21.04
N GLU A 71 -81.32 1.30 20.07
CA GLU A 71 -82.57 0.64 19.64
C GLU A 71 -83.13 -0.35 20.69
N ASN A 72 -82.29 -0.99 21.50
CA ASN A 72 -82.70 -2.09 22.38
C ASN A 72 -82.84 -1.72 23.87
N GLN A 73 -82.16 -0.68 24.35
CA GLN A 73 -82.02 -0.43 25.80
C GLN A 73 -82.46 0.97 26.24
N ASP A 74 -83.02 1.80 25.35
CA ASP A 74 -83.37 3.21 25.63
C ASP A 74 -82.18 4.01 26.22
N ALA A 75 -80.95 3.55 25.93
CA ALA A 75 -79.72 4.17 26.39
C ALA A 75 -79.27 5.25 25.41
N GLU A 76 -78.74 6.37 25.91
CA GLU A 76 -78.14 7.39 25.07
C GLU A 76 -76.87 6.82 24.40
N PRO A 77 -76.80 6.75 23.06
CA PRO A 77 -75.64 6.21 22.37
C PRO A 77 -74.42 7.13 22.48
N ASP A 78 -73.24 6.56 22.73
CA ASP A 78 -71.97 7.29 22.75
C ASP A 78 -71.13 6.99 21.51
N PHE A 79 -71.10 7.96 20.57
CA PHE A 79 -70.33 7.87 19.33
C PHE A 79 -68.92 8.45 19.41
N SER A 80 -68.41 8.79 20.60
CA SER A 80 -67.08 9.39 20.79
C SER A 80 -65.97 8.59 20.10
N ARG A 81 -65.98 7.26 20.25
CA ARG A 81 -64.99 6.37 19.63
C ARG A 81 -65.05 6.36 18.10
N THR A 82 -66.26 6.43 17.53
CA THR A 82 -66.42 6.49 16.07
C THR A 82 -65.86 7.81 15.54
N ARG A 83 -66.17 8.94 16.19
CA ARG A 83 -65.62 10.27 15.83
C ARG A 83 -64.09 10.32 15.95
N GLU A 84 -63.55 9.71 16.99
CA GLU A 84 -62.10 9.63 17.19
C GLU A 84 -61.41 8.89 16.02
N LEU A 85 -61.96 7.74 15.61
CA LEU A 85 -61.41 6.94 14.52
C LEU A 85 -61.56 7.62 13.15
N THR A 86 -62.71 8.24 12.86
CA THR A 86 -62.90 9.01 11.62
C THR A 86 -61.97 10.22 11.56
N SER A 87 -61.73 10.90 12.69
CA SER A 87 -60.74 11.97 12.79
C SER A 87 -59.32 11.46 12.52
N GLN A 88 -58.92 10.33 13.12
CA GLN A 88 -57.60 9.73 12.89
C GLN A 88 -57.38 9.38 11.40
N ILE A 89 -58.41 8.88 10.70
CA ILE A 89 -58.34 8.62 9.25
C ILE A 89 -58.03 9.90 8.46
N LYS A 90 -58.69 11.02 8.80
CA LYS A 90 -58.45 12.31 8.16
C LYS A 90 -57.03 12.83 8.41
N ASP A 91 -56.54 12.69 9.64
CA ASP A 91 -55.17 13.09 10.00
C ASP A 91 -54.12 12.23 9.26
N ILE A 92 -54.33 10.91 9.17
CA ILE A 92 -53.47 10.01 8.40
C ILE A 92 -53.45 10.41 6.92
N LYS A 93 -54.60 10.69 6.29
CA LYS A 93 -54.65 11.19 4.91
C LYS A 93 -53.83 12.46 4.73
N LYS A 94 -54.00 13.43 5.63
CA LYS A 94 -53.29 14.71 5.55
C LYS A 94 -51.77 14.54 5.61
N THR A 95 -51.29 13.64 6.47
CA THR A 95 -49.86 13.33 6.57
C THR A 95 -49.39 12.55 5.34
N ALA A 96 -50.13 11.53 4.92
CA ALA A 96 -49.77 10.70 3.78
C ALA A 96 -49.66 11.50 2.48
N LEU A 97 -50.62 12.39 2.18
CA LEU A 97 -50.57 13.28 1.01
C LEU A 97 -49.34 14.20 1.05
N ARG A 98 -49.07 14.81 2.20
CA ARG A 98 -47.90 15.69 2.37
C ARG A 98 -46.58 14.96 2.16
N VAL A 99 -46.46 13.74 2.68
CA VAL A 99 -45.26 12.92 2.51
C VAL A 99 -45.13 12.44 1.06
N ASN A 100 -46.24 12.06 0.42
CA ASN A 100 -46.27 11.67 -0.99
C ASN A 100 -45.77 12.81 -1.91
N ASP A 101 -46.27 14.03 -1.70
CA ASP A 101 -45.81 15.21 -2.46
C ASP A 101 -44.30 15.45 -2.28
N ARG A 102 -43.79 15.25 -1.05
CA ARG A 102 -42.37 15.37 -0.73
C ARG A 102 -41.54 14.26 -1.36
N ILE A 103 -42.03 13.02 -1.40
CA ILE A 103 -41.38 11.88 -2.07
C ILE A 103 -41.25 12.17 -3.57
N ASN A 104 -42.33 12.60 -4.23
CA ASN A 104 -42.30 12.92 -5.66
C ASN A 104 -41.30 14.06 -5.97
N SER A 105 -41.28 15.12 -5.14
CA SER A 105 -40.31 16.19 -5.29
C SER A 105 -38.86 15.73 -5.05
N LEU A 106 -38.65 14.79 -4.13
CA LEU A 106 -37.33 14.19 -3.89
C LEU A 106 -36.89 13.30 -5.06
N GLU A 107 -37.81 12.54 -5.66
CA GLU A 107 -37.55 11.69 -6.82
C GLU A 107 -37.05 12.53 -8.00
N GLU A 108 -37.79 13.57 -8.38
CA GLU A 108 -37.38 14.52 -9.43
C GLU A 108 -36.01 15.15 -9.13
N ARG A 109 -35.77 15.49 -7.85
CA ARG A 109 -34.51 16.09 -7.42
C ARG A 109 -33.35 15.09 -7.49
N ILE A 110 -33.59 13.82 -7.19
CA ILE A 110 -32.59 12.75 -7.28
C ILE A 110 -32.23 12.51 -8.75
N GLU A 111 -33.23 12.46 -9.64
CA GLU A 111 -33.02 12.33 -11.09
C GLU A 111 -32.14 13.46 -11.65
N GLU A 112 -32.43 14.73 -11.30
CA GLU A 112 -31.60 15.88 -11.71
C GLU A 112 -30.14 15.76 -11.23
N LEU A 113 -29.92 15.19 -10.04
CA LEU A 113 -28.57 15.00 -9.50
C LEU A 113 -27.85 13.81 -10.15
N GLU A 114 -28.59 12.79 -10.59
CA GLU A 114 -28.02 11.67 -11.35
C GLU A 114 -27.43 12.14 -12.68
N GLU A 115 -28.11 13.07 -13.36
CA GLU A 115 -27.62 13.70 -14.59
C GLU A 115 -26.31 14.48 -14.39
N GLN A 116 -26.02 14.93 -13.16
CA GLN A 116 -24.79 15.66 -12.81
C GLN A 116 -23.61 14.74 -12.45
N GLU A 117 -23.75 13.42 -12.67
CA GLU A 117 -22.75 12.39 -12.35
C GLU A 117 -22.32 12.41 -10.87
N LEU A 118 -23.23 12.81 -9.98
CA LEU A 118 -23.00 12.81 -8.53
C LEU A 118 -22.97 11.38 -7.97
N ASN A 119 -22.12 11.13 -6.96
CA ASN A 119 -22.22 9.90 -6.18
C ASN A 119 -23.42 10.02 -5.23
N LEU A 120 -24.54 9.39 -5.61
CA LEU A 120 -25.80 9.41 -4.88
C LEU A 120 -26.08 8.12 -4.10
N SER A 121 -25.05 7.32 -3.80
CA SER A 121 -25.24 6.06 -3.08
C SER A 121 -25.97 6.23 -1.74
N GLY A 122 -25.53 7.18 -0.90
CA GLY A 122 -26.19 7.50 0.37
C GLY A 122 -27.63 8.00 0.19
N VAL A 123 -27.84 8.91 -0.76
CA VAL A 123 -29.15 9.47 -1.10
C VAL A 123 -30.13 8.38 -1.54
N LYS A 124 -29.71 7.46 -2.42
CA LYS A 124 -30.54 6.35 -2.91
C LYS A 124 -30.93 5.39 -1.79
N THR A 125 -30.00 5.07 -0.88
CA THR A 125 -30.30 4.24 0.28
C THR A 125 -31.34 4.91 1.18
N ALA A 126 -31.14 6.17 1.56
CA ALA A 126 -32.08 6.91 2.39
C ALA A 126 -33.47 7.06 1.72
N PHE A 127 -33.51 7.29 0.41
CA PHE A 127 -34.76 7.37 -0.35
C PHE A 127 -35.51 6.04 -0.44
N ASN A 128 -34.79 4.93 -0.59
CA ASN A 128 -35.40 3.59 -0.57
C ASN A 128 -36.00 3.27 0.80
N ASP A 129 -35.30 3.61 1.89
CA ASP A 129 -35.79 3.42 3.27
C ASP A 129 -37.05 4.28 3.52
N LEU A 130 -37.07 5.51 3.02
CA LEU A 130 -38.24 6.40 3.03
C LEU A 130 -39.43 5.77 2.29
N ASN A 131 -39.20 5.29 1.06
CA ASN A 131 -40.24 4.65 0.26
C ASN A 131 -40.79 3.39 0.93
N GLN A 132 -39.93 2.56 1.51
CA GLN A 132 -40.35 1.37 2.24
C GLN A 132 -41.19 1.74 3.47
N THR A 133 -40.78 2.74 4.24
CA THR A 133 -41.49 3.22 5.43
C THR A 133 -42.86 3.81 5.05
N PHE A 134 -42.94 4.53 3.94
CA PHE A 134 -44.18 5.04 3.36
C PHE A 134 -45.13 3.91 2.93
N HIS A 135 -44.62 2.91 2.21
CA HIS A 135 -45.41 1.75 1.77
C HIS A 135 -45.93 0.92 2.96
N ASN A 136 -45.17 0.88 4.06
CA ASN A 136 -45.59 0.26 5.32
C ASN A 136 -46.57 1.13 6.14
N GLN A 137 -47.04 2.26 5.59
CA GLN A 137 -48.05 3.15 6.18
C GLN A 137 -47.66 3.76 7.54
N ARG A 138 -46.35 3.90 7.74
CA ARG A 138 -45.75 4.63 8.87
C ARG A 138 -45.49 6.08 8.43
N PHE A 139 -46.54 6.77 8.01
CA PHE A 139 -46.44 8.09 7.37
C PHE A 139 -45.79 9.15 8.26
N GLU A 140 -46.03 9.10 9.56
CA GLU A 140 -45.45 10.03 10.53
C GLU A 140 -43.92 9.86 10.64
N GLU A 141 -43.43 8.63 10.48
CA GLU A 141 -42.00 8.33 10.48
C GLU A 141 -41.36 8.61 9.12
N ALA A 142 -42.07 8.30 8.04
CA ALA A 142 -41.68 8.68 6.69
C ALA A 142 -41.51 10.21 6.58
N GLU A 143 -42.40 11.00 7.21
CA GLU A 143 -42.25 12.46 7.28
C GLU A 143 -40.91 12.88 7.92
N GLY A 144 -40.49 12.20 8.99
CA GLY A 144 -39.19 12.42 9.61
C GLY A 144 -38.01 11.99 8.74
N GLN A 145 -38.15 10.90 7.97
CA GLN A 145 -37.11 10.41 7.07
C GLN A 145 -36.90 11.28 5.82
N VAL A 146 -37.89 12.10 5.41
CA VAL A 146 -37.72 13.08 4.33
C VAL A 146 -36.52 14.00 4.60
N GLU A 147 -36.34 14.45 5.85
CA GLU A 147 -35.23 15.33 6.22
C GLU A 147 -33.87 14.62 6.13
N ASN A 148 -33.84 13.30 6.37
CA ASN A 148 -32.62 12.50 6.19
C ASN A 148 -32.20 12.46 4.72
N VAL A 149 -33.16 12.29 3.79
CA VAL A 149 -32.87 12.30 2.35
C VAL A 149 -32.33 13.68 1.92
N TYR A 150 -32.93 14.78 2.41
CA TYR A 150 -32.42 16.12 2.14
C TYR A 150 -31.01 16.35 2.71
N SER A 151 -30.72 15.81 3.89
CA SER A 151 -29.37 15.87 4.48
C SER A 151 -28.35 15.17 3.59
N GLU A 152 -28.63 13.93 3.17
CA GLU A 152 -27.76 13.17 2.27
C GLU A 152 -27.55 13.88 0.91
N ILE A 153 -28.58 14.54 0.38
CA ILE A 153 -28.48 15.37 -0.84
C ILE A 153 -27.51 16.54 -0.60
N SER A 154 -27.61 17.20 0.56
CA SER A 154 -26.75 18.31 0.94
C SER A 154 -25.29 17.87 1.07
N ASP A 155 -25.05 16.71 1.70
CA ASP A 155 -23.72 16.13 1.87
C ASP A 155 -23.11 15.73 0.53
N ALA A 156 -23.87 15.08 -0.36
CA ALA A 156 -23.42 14.73 -1.70
C ALA A 156 -22.98 15.98 -2.50
N LYS A 157 -23.75 17.07 -2.43
CA LYS A 157 -23.41 18.35 -3.07
C LYS A 157 -22.20 19.03 -2.46
N SER A 158 -22.09 18.99 -1.13
CA SER A 158 -20.94 19.54 -0.40
C SER A 158 -19.65 18.83 -0.84
N ILE A 159 -19.68 17.50 -0.91
CA ILE A 159 -18.55 16.69 -1.40
C ILE A 159 -18.18 17.08 -2.83
N GLN A 160 -19.15 17.19 -3.74
CA GLN A 160 -18.89 17.60 -5.13
C GLN A 160 -18.28 19.00 -5.21
N THR A 161 -18.82 19.94 -4.44
CA THR A 161 -18.31 21.32 -4.38
C THR A 161 -16.87 21.35 -3.88
N GLN A 162 -16.55 20.56 -2.86
CA GLN A 162 -15.18 20.41 -2.35
C GLN A 162 -14.25 19.79 -3.39
N VAL A 163 -14.69 18.76 -4.11
CA VAL A 163 -13.91 18.13 -5.19
C VAL A 163 -13.68 19.11 -6.34
N GLN A 164 -14.67 19.89 -6.73
CA GLN A 164 -14.53 20.93 -7.77
C GLN A 164 -13.60 22.06 -7.33
N ALA A 165 -13.72 22.53 -6.08
CA ALA A 165 -12.82 23.54 -5.50
C ALA A 165 -11.38 23.01 -5.44
N PHE A 166 -11.19 21.76 -5.03
CA PHE A 166 -9.88 21.14 -4.96
C PHE A 166 -9.25 20.95 -6.34
N THR A 167 -10.01 20.42 -7.31
CA THR A 167 -9.52 20.19 -8.67
C THR A 167 -9.24 21.50 -9.41
N SER A 168 -10.05 22.54 -9.21
CA SER A 168 -9.78 23.88 -9.75
C SER A 168 -8.52 24.50 -9.14
N ALA A 169 -8.34 24.40 -7.81
CA ALA A 169 -7.11 24.84 -7.14
C ALA A 169 -5.87 24.07 -7.65
N GLN A 170 -5.96 22.75 -7.82
CA GLN A 170 -4.88 21.96 -8.39
C GLN A 170 -4.56 22.34 -9.85
N ARG A 171 -5.58 22.55 -10.69
CA ARG A 171 -5.38 23.01 -12.08
C ARG A 171 -4.67 24.35 -12.12
N GLN A 172 -5.06 25.29 -11.26
CA GLN A 172 -4.39 26.59 -11.17
C GLN A 172 -2.92 26.44 -10.78
N ASN A 173 -2.61 25.60 -9.79
CA ASN A 173 -1.23 25.31 -9.39
C ASN A 173 -0.42 24.68 -10.54
N ILE A 174 -0.97 23.72 -11.27
CA ILE A 174 -0.31 23.10 -12.43
C ILE A 174 -0.05 24.13 -13.54
N ILE A 175 -1.02 24.99 -13.85
CA ILE A 175 -0.87 26.04 -14.86
C ILE A 175 0.25 27.02 -14.45
N VAL A 176 0.29 27.43 -13.18
CA VAL A 176 1.33 28.33 -12.66
C VAL A 176 2.71 27.67 -12.76
N LEU A 177 2.84 26.39 -12.36
CA LEU A 177 4.11 25.65 -12.48
C LEU A 177 4.54 25.48 -13.95
N TYR A 178 3.60 25.22 -14.85
CA TYR A 178 3.89 25.12 -16.28
C TYR A 178 4.37 26.47 -16.84
N GLN A 179 3.69 27.57 -16.52
CA GLN A 179 4.11 28.91 -16.94
C GLN A 179 5.48 29.28 -16.36
N GLN A 180 5.73 28.96 -15.09
CA GLN A 180 7.01 29.22 -14.42
C GLN A 180 8.15 28.41 -15.05
N SER A 181 7.93 27.12 -15.32
CA SER A 181 8.91 26.24 -15.97
C SER A 181 9.16 26.63 -17.42
N ALA A 182 8.13 27.03 -18.17
CA ALA A 182 8.28 27.54 -19.54
C ALA A 182 9.12 28.83 -19.56
N ASN A 183 8.84 29.78 -18.67
CA ASN A 183 9.61 31.01 -18.56
C ASN A 183 11.06 30.75 -18.14
N TYR A 184 11.28 29.82 -17.20
CA TYR A 184 12.63 29.41 -16.79
C TYR A 184 13.41 28.75 -17.93
N ALA A 185 12.75 27.86 -18.70
CA ALA A 185 13.34 27.20 -19.85
C ALA A 185 13.69 28.18 -20.97
N ALA A 186 12.80 29.14 -21.27
CA ALA A 186 13.06 30.18 -22.26
C ALA A 186 14.30 31.02 -21.89
N ASN A 187 14.45 31.37 -20.60
CA ASN A 187 15.57 32.18 -20.12
C ASN A 187 16.88 31.40 -19.99
N ASN A 188 16.84 30.08 -19.85
CA ASN A 188 18.02 29.24 -19.56
C ASN A 188 18.25 28.11 -20.56
N TRP A 189 17.72 28.20 -21.77
CA TRP A 189 17.78 27.09 -22.76
C TRP A 189 19.22 26.64 -23.09
N ILE A 190 20.19 27.57 -23.14
CA ILE A 190 21.61 27.25 -23.36
C ILE A 190 22.19 26.43 -22.18
N LYS A 191 21.84 26.78 -20.94
CA LYS A 191 22.30 26.02 -19.76
C LYS A 191 21.67 24.62 -19.73
N LEU A 192 20.39 24.52 -20.09
CA LEU A 192 19.68 23.25 -20.18
C LEU A 192 20.26 22.34 -21.28
N SER A 193 20.64 22.89 -22.44
CA SER A 193 21.27 22.10 -23.50
C SER A 193 22.65 21.57 -23.09
N MET A 194 23.47 22.40 -22.43
CA MET A 194 24.75 21.95 -21.86
C MET A 194 24.56 20.84 -20.81
N ALA A 195 23.60 21.02 -19.89
CA ALA A 195 23.29 20.00 -18.88
C ALA A 195 22.82 18.68 -19.51
N SER A 196 22.01 18.75 -20.59
CA SER A 196 21.57 17.58 -21.34
C SER A 196 22.73 16.83 -22.00
N ILE A 197 23.68 17.55 -22.61
CA ILE A 197 24.89 16.94 -23.21
C ILE A 197 25.71 16.22 -22.14
N ILE A 198 25.92 16.84 -20.98
CA ILE A 198 26.64 16.23 -19.85
C ILE A 198 25.89 14.98 -19.37
N PHE A 199 24.56 15.05 -19.24
CA PHE A 199 23.73 13.93 -18.83
C PHE A 199 23.80 12.74 -19.81
N ILE A 200 23.81 13.01 -21.11
CA ILE A 200 23.97 11.97 -22.15
C ILE A 200 25.36 11.33 -22.06
N ALA A 201 26.41 12.12 -21.89
CA ALA A 201 27.78 11.61 -21.74
C ALA A 201 27.94 10.72 -20.50
N LEU A 202 27.43 11.17 -19.35
CA LEU A 202 27.42 10.37 -18.12
C LEU A 202 26.60 9.09 -18.31
N SER A 203 25.41 9.18 -18.92
CA SER A 203 24.56 8.03 -19.21
C SER A 203 25.26 7.00 -20.11
N ALA A 204 26.05 7.43 -21.10
CA ALA A 204 26.82 6.53 -21.95
C ALA A 204 27.89 5.74 -21.16
N VAL A 205 28.58 6.40 -20.22
CA VAL A 205 29.56 5.74 -19.33
C VAL A 205 28.85 4.74 -18.42
N PHE A 206 27.75 5.14 -17.77
CA PHE A 206 26.97 4.24 -16.91
C PHE A 206 26.41 3.03 -17.66
N LEU A 207 25.93 3.22 -18.90
CA LEU A 207 25.44 2.12 -19.72
C LEU A 207 26.54 1.12 -20.10
N LYS A 208 27.78 1.58 -20.30
CA LYS A 208 28.93 0.71 -20.53
C LYS A 208 29.23 -0.14 -19.29
N GLU A 209 29.33 0.50 -18.14
CA GLU A 209 29.60 -0.17 -16.86
C GLU A 209 28.51 -1.19 -16.52
N TYR A 210 27.24 -0.79 -16.70
CA TYR A 210 26.10 -1.67 -16.47
C TYR A 210 26.11 -2.91 -17.39
N ARG A 211 26.52 -2.76 -18.66
CA ARG A 211 26.65 -3.89 -19.58
C ARG A 211 27.77 -4.84 -19.14
N LEU A 212 28.90 -4.32 -18.70
CA LEU A 212 30.02 -5.12 -18.18
C LEU A 212 29.58 -5.89 -16.94
N TRP A 213 29.02 -5.20 -15.95
CA TRP A 213 28.49 -5.81 -14.74
C TRP A 213 27.48 -6.93 -15.04
N LYS A 214 26.55 -6.69 -15.97
CA LYS A 214 25.55 -7.71 -16.36
C LYS A 214 26.18 -8.94 -17.01
N LEU A 215 27.22 -8.76 -17.83
CA LEU A 215 27.94 -9.87 -18.45
C LEU A 215 28.80 -10.64 -17.42
N GLU A 216 29.46 -9.94 -16.51
CA GLU A 216 30.26 -10.54 -15.42
C GLU A 216 29.36 -11.35 -14.47
N SER A 217 28.24 -10.78 -14.03
CA SER A 217 27.26 -11.51 -13.21
C SER A 217 26.69 -12.73 -13.95
N ARG A 218 26.43 -12.63 -15.26
CA ARG A 218 25.99 -13.80 -16.05
C ARG A 218 27.07 -14.87 -16.15
N ARG A 219 28.34 -14.47 -16.29
CA ARG A 219 29.50 -15.38 -16.28
C ARG A 219 29.60 -16.12 -14.95
N GLU A 220 29.54 -15.39 -13.83
CA GLU A 220 29.59 -15.98 -12.48
C GLU A 220 28.47 -17.01 -12.27
N ASN A 221 27.23 -16.65 -12.62
CA ASN A 221 26.10 -17.59 -12.55
C ASN A 221 26.30 -18.86 -13.39
N LEU A 222 26.95 -18.75 -14.56
CA LEU A 222 27.25 -19.93 -15.39
C LEU A 222 28.39 -20.77 -14.81
N ILE A 223 29.38 -20.15 -14.17
CA ILE A 223 30.45 -20.86 -13.46
C ILE A 223 29.87 -21.65 -12.30
N GLU A 224 29.01 -21.05 -11.49
CA GLU A 224 28.30 -21.74 -10.40
C GLU A 224 27.45 -22.90 -10.95
N LYS A 225 26.71 -22.66 -12.04
CA LYS A 225 25.94 -23.72 -12.71
C LYS A 225 26.82 -24.87 -13.19
N LYS A 226 28.00 -24.59 -13.74
CA LYS A 226 28.99 -25.61 -14.15
C LYS A 226 29.42 -26.46 -12.96
N GLN A 227 29.74 -25.82 -11.82
CA GLN A 227 30.12 -26.53 -10.58
C GLN A 227 29.00 -27.45 -10.09
N VAL A 228 27.75 -26.97 -10.05
CA VAL A 228 26.61 -27.80 -9.65
C VAL A 228 26.42 -29.02 -10.56
N ILE A 229 26.65 -28.87 -11.87
CA ILE A 229 26.59 -30.00 -12.82
C ILE A 229 27.72 -31.01 -12.56
N GLU A 230 28.93 -30.54 -12.25
CA GLU A 230 30.07 -31.39 -11.88
C GLU A 230 29.79 -32.19 -10.61
N ASP A 231 29.23 -31.56 -9.58
CA ASP A 231 28.80 -32.22 -8.35
C ASP A 231 27.72 -33.28 -8.62
N MET A 232 26.76 -33.01 -9.51
CA MET A 232 25.74 -33.99 -9.92
C MET A 232 26.34 -35.19 -10.67
N ILE A 233 27.37 -34.98 -11.49
CA ILE A 233 28.11 -36.06 -12.15
C ILE A 233 28.81 -36.92 -11.11
N GLU A 234 29.51 -36.30 -10.16
CA GLU A 234 30.20 -37.00 -9.08
C GLU A 234 29.22 -37.79 -8.22
N GLN A 235 28.10 -37.17 -7.81
CA GLN A 235 27.06 -37.86 -7.03
C GLN A 235 26.48 -39.06 -7.79
N ALA A 236 26.20 -38.92 -9.08
CA ALA A 236 25.71 -40.03 -9.91
C ALA A 236 26.74 -41.17 -9.99
N GLN A 237 28.03 -40.86 -10.08
CA GLN A 237 29.12 -41.84 -10.05
C GLN A 237 29.21 -42.53 -8.68
N GLN A 238 29.17 -41.77 -7.58
CA GLN A 238 29.19 -42.34 -6.23
C GLN A 238 27.98 -43.24 -5.98
N GLU A 239 26.77 -42.84 -6.39
CA GLU A 239 25.55 -43.65 -6.24
C GLU A 239 25.64 -44.97 -6.98
N TYR A 240 26.15 -44.96 -8.21
CA TYR A 240 26.26 -46.14 -9.04
C TYR A 240 27.40 -47.06 -8.62
N TYR A 241 28.63 -46.54 -8.49
CA TYR A 241 29.83 -47.35 -8.25
C TYR A 241 30.05 -47.70 -6.78
N VAL A 242 29.76 -46.78 -5.85
CA VAL A 242 30.02 -47.01 -4.41
C VAL A 242 28.81 -47.61 -3.73
N LYS A 243 27.63 -47.03 -3.94
CA LYS A 243 26.41 -47.46 -3.25
C LYS A 243 25.68 -48.60 -3.97
N GLY A 244 26.06 -48.92 -5.20
CA GLY A 244 25.38 -49.94 -6.02
C GLY A 244 23.91 -49.62 -6.31
N LYS A 245 23.52 -48.33 -6.27
CA LYS A 245 22.13 -47.90 -6.45
C LYS A 245 21.89 -47.52 -7.92
N GLY A 246 20.74 -47.94 -8.46
CA GLY A 246 20.27 -47.60 -9.80
C GLY A 246 20.69 -48.58 -10.90
N SER A 247 19.97 -48.56 -12.03
CA SER A 247 20.31 -49.39 -13.19
C SER A 247 21.44 -48.77 -14.01
N LYS A 248 22.25 -49.61 -14.67
CA LYS A 248 23.31 -49.16 -15.59
C LYS A 248 22.79 -48.19 -16.66
N ILE A 249 21.58 -48.44 -17.15
CA ILE A 249 20.91 -47.58 -18.15
C ILE A 249 20.61 -46.21 -17.53
N ALA A 250 20.03 -46.17 -16.33
CA ALA A 250 19.71 -44.91 -15.65
C ALA A 250 20.97 -44.08 -15.33
N PHE A 251 22.05 -44.72 -14.88
CA PHE A 251 23.34 -44.06 -14.66
C PHE A 251 23.90 -43.45 -15.95
N ARG A 252 23.93 -44.24 -17.03
CA ARG A 252 24.42 -43.79 -18.34
C ARG A 252 23.61 -42.61 -18.87
N THR A 253 22.28 -42.70 -18.86
CA THR A 253 21.40 -41.63 -19.35
C THR A 253 21.58 -40.34 -18.53
N ARG A 254 21.68 -40.41 -17.20
CA ARG A 254 21.93 -39.23 -16.37
C ARG A 254 23.29 -38.61 -16.64
N THR A 255 24.34 -39.42 -16.71
CA THR A 255 25.71 -38.95 -16.95
C THR A 255 25.85 -38.31 -18.33
N GLU A 256 25.29 -38.94 -19.37
CA GLU A 256 25.26 -38.37 -20.73
C GLU A 256 24.53 -37.01 -20.73
N LYS A 257 23.40 -36.90 -20.01
CA LYS A 257 22.67 -35.63 -19.92
C LYS A 257 23.43 -34.55 -19.16
N PHE A 258 24.09 -34.89 -18.05
CA PHE A 258 24.92 -33.94 -17.30
C PHE A 258 26.14 -33.48 -18.11
N GLN A 259 26.77 -34.39 -18.88
CA GLN A 259 27.88 -34.04 -19.76
C GLN A 259 27.44 -33.09 -20.89
N GLU A 260 26.26 -33.31 -21.48
CA GLU A 260 25.67 -32.40 -22.46
C GLU A 260 25.46 -31.00 -21.84
N MET A 261 24.81 -30.92 -20.67
CA MET A 261 24.58 -29.65 -19.98
C MET A 261 25.88 -28.94 -19.57
N LYS A 262 26.92 -29.68 -19.19
CA LYS A 262 28.24 -29.14 -18.89
C LYS A 262 28.86 -28.51 -20.14
N ARG A 263 28.84 -29.21 -21.28
CA ARG A 263 29.36 -28.71 -22.56
C ARG A 263 28.63 -27.45 -23.02
N ASP A 264 27.29 -27.44 -22.92
CA ASP A 264 26.49 -26.27 -23.31
C ASP A 264 26.77 -25.07 -22.39
N THR A 265 26.89 -25.30 -21.08
CA THR A 265 27.24 -24.25 -20.10
C THR A 265 28.66 -23.71 -20.36
N GLU A 266 29.60 -24.56 -20.74
CA GLU A 266 30.97 -24.16 -21.09
C GLU A 266 31.04 -23.36 -22.40
N GLN A 267 30.22 -23.72 -23.40
CA GLN A 267 30.06 -22.93 -24.60
C GLN A 267 29.50 -21.53 -24.30
N ASP A 268 28.48 -21.44 -23.44
CA ASP A 268 27.89 -20.15 -23.01
C ASP A 268 28.90 -19.28 -22.24
N ILE A 269 29.73 -19.88 -21.36
CA ILE A 269 30.81 -19.17 -20.66
C ILE A 269 31.78 -18.58 -21.68
N ASN A 270 32.26 -19.40 -22.63
CA ASN A 270 33.19 -18.96 -23.67
C ASN A 270 32.59 -17.82 -24.54
N GLU A 271 31.30 -17.89 -24.87
CA GLU A 271 30.61 -16.83 -25.61
C GLU A 271 30.58 -15.51 -24.80
N ILE A 272 30.28 -15.58 -23.51
CA ILE A 272 30.23 -14.40 -22.64
C ILE A 272 31.63 -13.82 -22.40
N GLU A 273 32.65 -14.66 -22.25
CA GLU A 273 34.04 -14.22 -22.14
C GLU A 273 34.48 -13.46 -23.40
N SER A 274 34.17 -13.98 -24.59
CA SER A 274 34.42 -13.27 -25.85
C SER A 274 33.70 -11.92 -25.93
N ARG A 275 32.43 -11.85 -25.47
CA ARG A 275 31.68 -10.59 -25.40
C ARG A 275 32.26 -9.61 -24.37
N LEU A 276 32.76 -10.11 -23.24
CA LEU A 276 33.44 -9.30 -22.22
C LEU A 276 34.73 -8.70 -22.78
N GLU A 277 35.56 -9.48 -23.46
CA GLU A 277 36.79 -9.01 -24.10
C GLU A 277 36.49 -7.93 -25.16
N SER A 278 35.50 -8.18 -26.01
CA SER A 278 35.04 -7.21 -27.01
C SER A 278 34.51 -5.91 -26.38
N THR A 279 33.76 -6.01 -25.27
CA THR A 279 33.17 -4.83 -24.58
C THR A 279 34.21 -4.04 -23.77
N LYS A 280 35.25 -4.71 -23.24
CA LYS A 280 36.38 -4.06 -22.54
C LYS A 280 37.28 -3.28 -23.52
N GLY A 281 37.17 -3.52 -24.82
CA GLY A 281 37.99 -2.86 -25.84
C GLY A 281 39.42 -3.39 -25.87
N LEU A 282 39.66 -4.59 -25.33
CA LEU A 282 40.92 -5.30 -25.52
C LEU A 282 40.93 -5.87 -26.95
N PRO A 283 42.07 -5.83 -27.67
CA PRO A 283 42.15 -6.44 -28.99
C PRO A 283 41.81 -7.92 -28.86
N VAL A 284 40.73 -8.34 -29.51
CA VAL A 284 40.29 -9.75 -29.53
C VAL A 284 41.43 -10.57 -30.09
N ILE A 285 42.02 -11.44 -29.26
CA ILE A 285 43.07 -12.37 -29.67
C ILE A 285 42.43 -13.28 -30.73
N SER A 286 42.93 -13.22 -31.96
CA SER A 286 42.33 -13.95 -33.09
C SER A 286 42.28 -15.45 -32.81
N PRO A 287 41.29 -16.18 -33.35
CA PRO A 287 41.17 -17.64 -33.17
C PRO A 287 42.47 -18.40 -33.47
N GLU A 288 43.25 -17.91 -34.44
CA GLU A 288 44.57 -18.46 -34.81
C GLU A 288 45.61 -18.41 -33.69
N ILE A 289 45.56 -17.39 -32.82
CA ILE A 289 46.48 -17.30 -31.67
C ILE A 289 46.04 -18.25 -30.56
N LYS A 290 44.73 -18.47 -30.39
CA LYS A 290 44.20 -19.46 -29.44
C LYS A 290 44.54 -20.89 -29.88
N GLU A 291 44.39 -21.19 -31.17
CA GLU A 291 44.76 -22.49 -31.75
C GLU A 291 46.27 -22.77 -31.62
N ARG A 292 47.13 -21.76 -31.83
CA ARG A 292 48.58 -21.87 -31.58
C ARG A 292 48.93 -22.06 -30.11
N SER A 293 48.21 -21.40 -29.20
CA SER A 293 48.40 -21.57 -27.75
C SER A 293 48.03 -22.99 -27.31
N ASP A 294 46.90 -23.50 -27.77
CA ASP A 294 46.43 -24.85 -27.48
C ASP A 294 47.38 -25.91 -28.06
N GLU A 295 47.94 -25.66 -29.25
CA GLU A 295 48.99 -26.50 -29.86
C GLU A 295 50.31 -26.48 -29.05
N PHE A 296 50.67 -25.32 -28.48
CA PHE A 296 51.83 -25.18 -27.60
C PHE A 296 51.62 -25.88 -26.24
N GLN A 297 50.42 -25.80 -25.66
CA GLN A 297 50.08 -26.52 -24.42
C GLN A 297 50.06 -28.03 -24.63
N ALA A 298 49.54 -28.51 -25.76
CA ALA A 298 49.59 -29.92 -26.14
C ALA A 298 51.03 -30.42 -26.30
N ARG A 299 51.92 -29.61 -26.90
CA ARG A 299 53.37 -29.92 -26.95
C ARG A 299 54.04 -29.88 -25.58
N GLY A 300 53.62 -28.98 -24.69
CA GLY A 300 54.11 -28.90 -23.31
C GLY A 300 53.81 -30.15 -22.50
N GLN A 301 52.60 -30.71 -22.61
CA GLN A 301 52.22 -31.97 -21.95
C GLN A 301 53.03 -33.17 -22.47
N VAL A 302 53.36 -33.20 -23.76
CA VAL A 302 54.24 -34.24 -24.35
C VAL A 302 55.68 -34.14 -23.80
N MET A 303 56.17 -32.93 -23.50
CA MET A 303 57.50 -32.72 -22.89
C MET A 303 57.53 -32.94 -21.37
N GLU A 304 56.38 -32.89 -20.69
CA GLU A 304 56.27 -33.21 -19.26
C GLU A 304 56.28 -34.73 -19.02
N GLU A 305 55.69 -35.52 -19.94
CA GLU A 305 55.78 -36.99 -19.93
C GLU A 305 57.19 -37.54 -20.20
N THR A 306 58.06 -36.79 -20.90
CA THR A 306 59.45 -37.21 -21.19
C THR A 306 60.45 -36.89 -20.07
N GLY A 307 60.04 -36.21 -19.00
CA GLY A 307 60.86 -36.01 -17.80
C GLY A 307 62.03 -35.01 -17.92
N GLU A 308 62.21 -34.34 -19.07
CA GLU A 308 63.31 -33.39 -19.27
C GLU A 308 63.11 -32.03 -18.56
N ILE A 309 61.86 -31.67 -18.24
CA ILE A 309 61.51 -30.36 -17.67
C ILE A 309 61.69 -30.33 -16.14
N LYS A 310 61.53 -31.46 -15.44
CA LYS A 310 61.51 -31.50 -13.97
C LYS A 310 62.84 -31.03 -13.34
N GLY A 311 63.98 -31.36 -13.96
CA GLY A 311 65.31 -30.92 -13.50
C GLY A 311 65.70 -29.48 -13.88
N SER A 312 64.90 -28.82 -14.73
CA SER A 312 65.14 -27.45 -15.21
C SER A 312 64.30 -26.43 -14.43
N LEU A 313 63.06 -26.78 -14.08
CA LEU A 313 62.18 -25.93 -13.27
C LEU A 313 62.65 -25.82 -11.81
N GLU A 314 63.17 -26.91 -11.22
CA GLU A 314 63.67 -26.93 -9.84
C GLU A 314 64.85 -25.95 -9.65
N ARG A 315 65.75 -25.87 -10.65
CA ARG A 315 66.90 -24.92 -10.66
C ARG A 315 66.50 -23.46 -10.88
N ILE A 316 65.36 -23.20 -11.54
CA ILE A 316 64.88 -21.82 -11.76
C ILE A 316 64.13 -21.33 -10.52
N ASN A 317 63.39 -22.21 -9.84
CA ASN A 317 62.65 -21.85 -8.62
C ASN A 317 63.60 -21.55 -7.43
N ASP A 318 64.67 -22.35 -7.27
CA ASP A 318 65.70 -22.11 -6.25
C ASP A 318 66.45 -20.79 -6.47
N ARG A 319 66.68 -20.40 -7.73
CA ARG A 319 67.36 -19.14 -8.06
C ARG A 319 66.45 -17.91 -7.81
N ARG A 320 65.17 -18.02 -8.16
CA ARG A 320 64.18 -16.94 -8.00
C ARG A 320 63.83 -16.65 -6.53
N GLN A 321 63.78 -17.68 -5.68
CA GLN A 321 63.55 -17.49 -4.24
C GLN A 321 64.74 -16.83 -3.52
N SER A 322 65.98 -17.04 -3.99
CA SER A 322 67.15 -16.38 -3.39
C SER A 322 67.24 -14.88 -3.71
N GLU A 323 66.92 -14.48 -4.95
CA GLU A 323 67.03 -13.08 -5.40
C GLU A 323 65.90 -12.20 -4.86
N THR A 324 64.70 -12.75 -4.65
CA THR A 324 63.60 -12.00 -4.02
C THR A 324 63.83 -11.77 -2.53
N SER A 325 64.40 -12.75 -1.81
CA SER A 325 64.66 -12.61 -0.37
C SER A 325 65.72 -11.54 -0.04
N GLU A 326 66.76 -11.40 -0.87
CA GLU A 326 67.81 -10.38 -0.66
C GLU A 326 67.29 -8.95 -0.90
N ARG A 327 66.44 -8.76 -1.92
CA ARG A 327 65.89 -7.44 -2.25
C ARG A 327 64.91 -6.92 -1.19
N TYR A 328 64.13 -7.81 -0.56
CA TYR A 328 63.29 -7.45 0.59
C TYR A 328 64.12 -7.05 1.83
N ARG A 329 65.30 -7.65 2.06
CA ARG A 329 66.19 -7.27 3.17
C ARG A 329 66.82 -5.90 3.00
N GLU A 330 67.00 -5.44 1.76
CA GLU A 330 67.59 -4.13 1.45
C GLU A 330 66.57 -2.99 1.63
N ILE A 331 65.31 -3.23 1.24
CA ILE A 331 64.21 -2.27 1.43
C ILE A 331 63.90 -2.06 2.92
N LEU A 332 64.03 -3.10 3.74
CA LEU A 332 63.77 -3.07 5.18
C LEU A 332 64.84 -2.33 6.03
N LYS A 333 66.00 -1.98 5.45
CA LYS A 333 67.07 -1.25 6.15
C LYS A 333 66.95 0.27 6.07
N LYS A 334 65.97 0.81 5.35
CA LYS A 334 65.79 2.26 5.17
C LYS A 334 64.88 2.83 6.25
N ASP A 335 65.31 3.92 6.89
CA ASP A 335 64.65 4.49 8.07
C ASP A 335 63.37 5.31 7.75
N ILE A 336 63.06 5.58 6.48
CA ILE A 336 61.97 6.48 6.04
C ILE A 336 60.93 5.70 5.23
N VAL A 337 59.68 5.69 5.71
CA VAL A 337 58.56 4.89 5.17
C VAL A 337 58.21 5.26 3.73
N ASP A 338 58.35 6.52 3.37
CA ASP A 338 57.98 6.99 2.04
C ASP A 338 58.99 6.58 0.95
N GLU A 339 60.27 6.38 1.30
CA GLU A 339 61.26 5.81 0.36
C GLU A 339 61.02 4.31 0.08
N ALA A 340 60.59 3.55 1.10
CA ALA A 340 60.25 2.14 0.92
C ALA A 340 58.99 1.96 0.04
N LYS A 341 58.04 2.90 0.10
CA LYS A 341 56.82 2.89 -0.73
C LYS A 341 57.10 3.09 -2.22
N ASP A 342 58.03 3.96 -2.57
CA ASP A 342 58.34 4.26 -3.96
C ASP A 342 59.15 3.14 -4.65
N GLU A 343 59.99 2.41 -3.90
CA GLU A 343 60.69 1.22 -4.45
C GLU A 343 59.76 0.01 -4.63
N ILE A 344 58.76 -0.18 -3.76
CA ILE A 344 57.78 -1.27 -3.89
C ILE A 344 56.89 -1.09 -5.13
N LYS A 345 56.55 0.15 -5.50
CA LYS A 345 55.81 0.44 -6.75
C LYS A 345 56.57 0.03 -8.02
N GLY A 346 57.91 -0.11 -7.93
CA GLY A 346 58.76 -0.54 -9.04
C GLY A 346 58.94 -2.06 -9.16
N LEU A 347 58.36 -2.86 -8.26
CA LEU A 347 58.42 -4.32 -8.34
C LEU A 347 57.35 -4.84 -9.32
N GLU A 348 57.73 -5.83 -10.13
CA GLU A 348 56.89 -6.39 -11.20
C GLU A 348 55.66 -7.16 -10.68
N ASP A 349 55.70 -7.65 -9.42
CA ASP A 349 54.58 -8.36 -8.79
C ASP A 349 54.54 -8.15 -7.26
N PRO A 350 54.06 -6.97 -6.79
CA PRO A 350 53.96 -6.67 -5.37
C PRO A 350 52.69 -7.30 -4.78
N ASP A 351 52.79 -7.93 -3.61
CA ASP A 351 51.62 -8.43 -2.89
C ASP A 351 50.86 -7.27 -2.22
N TYR A 352 50.13 -6.53 -3.04
CA TYR A 352 49.35 -5.36 -2.64
C TYR A 352 48.22 -5.69 -1.65
N ARG A 353 47.80 -6.96 -1.58
CA ARG A 353 46.78 -7.41 -0.62
C ARG A 353 47.28 -7.30 0.81
N ALA A 354 48.51 -7.75 1.06
CA ALA A 354 49.13 -7.62 2.38
C ALA A 354 49.35 -6.15 2.78
N LEU A 355 49.68 -5.28 1.83
CA LEU A 355 49.89 -3.84 2.08
C LEU A 355 48.60 -3.08 2.39
N LEU A 356 47.51 -3.38 1.68
CA LEU A 356 46.20 -2.78 1.91
C LEU A 356 45.54 -3.26 3.22
N GLU A 357 45.81 -4.51 3.64
CA GLU A 357 45.35 -5.03 4.93
C GLU A 357 46.02 -4.29 6.10
N ILE A 358 47.30 -3.92 5.95
CA ILE A 358 48.06 -3.09 6.91
C ILE A 358 47.52 -1.66 6.96
N GLU A 359 47.21 -1.05 5.82
CA GLU A 359 46.66 0.31 5.73
C GLU A 359 45.24 0.39 6.34
N SER A 360 44.42 -0.65 6.13
CA SER A 360 43.05 -0.73 6.67
C SER A 360 42.99 -0.80 8.19
N GLN A 361 44.09 -1.19 8.85
CA GLN A 361 44.14 -1.34 10.30
C GLN A 361 44.67 -0.10 11.03
N ASN A 362 45.06 0.97 10.33
CA ASN A 362 45.52 2.24 10.90
C ASN A 362 46.57 2.07 12.03
N LYS A 363 47.43 1.05 11.89
CA LYS A 363 48.40 0.65 12.90
C LYS A 363 49.65 1.49 12.79
N ASP A 364 49.99 2.17 13.89
CA ASP A 364 51.20 2.97 14.02
C ASP A 364 52.47 2.17 13.71
N ARG A 365 53.52 2.91 13.35
CA ARG A 365 54.88 2.47 12.93
C ARG A 365 55.53 1.36 13.79
N LYS A 366 55.00 1.12 15.00
CA LYS A 366 55.41 0.09 15.95
C LYS A 366 54.97 -1.33 15.52
N THR A 367 53.80 -1.49 14.90
CA THR A 367 53.24 -2.81 14.60
C THR A 367 53.77 -3.43 13.30
N LEU A 368 54.22 -2.61 12.33
CA LEU A 368 54.95 -3.10 11.15
C LEU A 368 56.31 -3.72 11.55
N LYS A 369 56.96 -3.14 12.57
CA LYS A 369 58.20 -3.67 13.15
C LYS A 369 57.95 -4.95 13.95
N GLU A 370 56.85 -5.06 14.69
CA GLU A 370 56.44 -6.29 15.38
C GLU A 370 56.06 -7.43 14.43
N PHE A 371 55.33 -7.14 13.34
CA PHE A 371 54.97 -8.15 12.32
C PHE A 371 56.19 -8.72 11.59
N LEU A 372 57.25 -7.92 11.42
CA LEU A 372 58.53 -8.37 10.88
C LEU A 372 59.41 -9.06 11.94
N LYS A 373 59.28 -8.67 13.23
CA LYS A 373 59.88 -9.37 14.37
C LYS A 373 59.28 -10.78 14.57
N ASP A 374 58.00 -10.98 14.29
CA ASP A 374 57.34 -12.29 14.42
C ASP A 374 57.82 -13.31 13.37
N ARG A 375 58.48 -12.83 12.30
CA ARG A 375 59.17 -13.67 11.31
C ARG A 375 60.70 -13.76 11.51
N VAL A 376 61.26 -13.05 12.50
CA VAL A 376 62.70 -13.06 12.86
C VAL A 376 62.88 -12.93 14.39
N GLU A 377 63.17 -14.07 15.02
CA GLU A 377 63.30 -14.32 16.47
C GLU A 377 64.26 -13.34 17.20
N ILE A 378 63.72 -12.35 17.93
CA ILE A 378 64.45 -11.52 18.91
C ILE A 378 63.52 -11.05 20.06
N ASP A 379 63.84 -11.49 21.29
CA ASP A 379 63.26 -11.07 22.58
C ASP A 379 63.46 -9.57 22.89
N LEU A 380 62.48 -8.93 23.52
CA LEU A 380 62.67 -7.77 24.41
C LEU A 380 61.36 -7.47 25.16
N ASP A 381 61.45 -7.55 26.50
CA ASP A 381 60.42 -7.26 27.51
C ASP A 381 60.08 -5.75 27.61
N ASP A 382 58.91 -5.52 28.24
CA ASP A 382 58.35 -4.27 28.78
C ASP A 382 57.75 -3.25 27.79
N VAL A 383 56.40 -3.13 27.78
CA VAL A 383 55.61 -1.88 28.01
C VAL A 383 54.12 -2.24 28.16
N GLU A 384 53.52 -1.74 29.24
CA GLU A 384 52.12 -1.88 29.67
C GLU A 384 51.08 -1.29 28.69
N THR A 385 49.93 -1.97 28.59
CA THR A 385 48.69 -1.53 27.96
C THR A 385 47.78 -0.78 28.94
N SER A 386 46.94 0.14 28.44
CA SER A 386 45.72 0.55 29.15
C SER A 386 44.51 0.43 28.23
N ASP A 387 43.63 -0.50 28.60
CA ASP A 387 42.24 -0.58 28.14
C ASP A 387 41.43 0.55 28.76
N ASP A 388 40.61 1.23 27.96
CA ASP A 388 39.28 1.74 28.38
C ASP A 388 38.58 2.39 27.18
N GLN A 389 37.37 1.90 26.86
CA GLN A 389 36.22 2.58 26.21
C GLN A 389 35.45 1.67 25.23
N ILE A 390 34.91 0.57 25.74
CA ILE A 390 33.66 -0.04 25.23
C ILE A 390 32.70 -0.16 26.41
N GLU A 391 32.10 0.94 26.84
CA GLU A 391 30.90 0.88 27.67
C GLU A 391 30.25 2.26 27.79
N LEU A 392 29.33 2.63 26.88
CA LEU A 392 28.38 3.75 27.11
C LEU A 392 27.35 3.92 25.99
N LEU A 393 26.64 2.85 25.58
CA LEU A 393 25.42 3.00 24.76
C LEU A 393 24.36 1.93 25.08
N LYS A 394 24.12 1.69 26.38
CA LYS A 394 22.95 0.94 26.83
C LYS A 394 22.11 1.80 27.76
N ASN A 395 20.85 1.96 27.33
CA ASN A 395 19.65 2.24 28.12
C ASN A 395 19.28 3.71 28.31
N GLU A 396 18.40 4.20 27.44
CA GLU A 396 17.35 5.19 27.80
C GLU A 396 16.11 4.90 26.96
N THR A 397 14.96 4.83 27.62
CA THR A 397 13.66 4.44 27.04
C THR A 397 12.92 5.62 26.39
N VAL A 398 11.98 5.34 25.49
CA VAL A 398 11.17 6.36 24.77
C VAL A 398 10.43 7.34 25.71
N GLY A 399 10.18 6.94 26.96
CA GLY A 399 9.61 7.82 27.99
C GLY A 399 10.47 9.04 28.33
N GLU A 400 11.79 8.89 28.42
CA GLU A 400 12.69 10.00 28.82
C GLU A 400 12.91 11.02 27.70
N ALA A 401 12.72 10.62 26.43
CA ALA A 401 12.75 11.55 25.30
C ALA A 401 11.50 12.45 25.23
N ARG A 402 10.39 12.04 25.85
CA ARG A 402 9.16 12.83 25.92
C ARG A 402 9.31 14.00 26.89
N ASP A 403 9.95 13.75 28.02
CA ASP A 403 10.16 14.75 29.09
C ASP A 403 11.15 15.86 28.66
N GLN A 404 12.07 15.57 27.73
CA GLN A 404 12.99 16.59 27.17
C GLN A 404 12.35 17.50 26.12
N ILE A 405 11.25 17.08 25.48
CA ILE A 405 10.55 17.85 24.44
C ILE A 405 9.50 18.80 25.06
N GLU A 406 8.99 18.47 26.24
CA GLU A 406 8.01 19.29 26.97
C GLU A 406 8.58 20.66 27.43
N GLY A 407 9.91 20.83 27.39
CA GLY A 407 10.60 22.09 27.69
C GLY A 407 10.82 23.03 26.50
N LEU A 408 10.42 22.67 25.27
CA LEU A 408 10.56 23.53 24.09
C LEU A 408 9.32 24.43 23.94
N GLU A 409 9.50 25.73 23.73
CA GLU A 409 8.41 26.72 23.71
C GLU A 409 7.35 26.51 22.61
N ASN A 410 7.59 25.65 21.61
CA ASN A 410 6.59 25.29 20.59
C ASN A 410 6.94 23.99 19.82
N PRO A 411 6.74 22.79 20.40
CA PRO A 411 7.03 21.54 19.70
C PRO A 411 5.91 21.22 18.71
N ASP A 412 6.25 20.86 17.46
CA ASP A 412 5.26 20.33 16.52
C ASP A 412 4.86 18.90 16.90
N TYR A 413 3.91 18.80 17.82
CA TYR A 413 3.38 17.53 18.33
C TYR A 413 2.75 16.64 17.25
N ARG A 414 2.38 17.17 16.07
CA ARG A 414 1.84 16.36 14.97
C ARG A 414 2.91 15.48 14.33
N ALA A 415 4.14 15.95 14.21
CA ALA A 415 5.24 15.17 13.65
C ALA A 415 5.58 13.97 14.54
N LEU A 416 5.55 14.17 15.86
CA LEU A 416 5.81 13.14 16.86
C LEU A 416 4.74 12.04 16.87
N LEU A 417 3.46 12.41 16.91
CA LEU A 417 2.34 11.46 16.89
C LEU A 417 2.29 10.66 15.57
N LYS A 418 2.69 11.27 14.45
CA LYS A 418 2.73 10.58 13.15
C LYS A 418 3.87 9.56 13.08
N ALA A 419 5.02 9.86 13.68
CA ALA A 419 6.15 8.93 13.71
C ALA A 419 5.94 7.78 14.70
N GLU A 420 5.28 8.04 15.83
CA GLU A 420 4.88 7.02 16.81
C GLU A 420 3.88 6.01 16.20
N ARG A 421 2.85 6.49 15.50
CA ARG A 421 1.93 5.63 14.74
C ARG A 421 2.61 4.80 13.65
N GLN A 422 3.79 5.22 13.19
CA GLN A 422 4.56 4.52 12.16
C GLN A 422 5.63 3.58 12.73
N GLY A 423 5.76 3.44 14.05
CA GLY A 423 6.68 2.51 14.69
C GLY A 423 8.16 2.77 14.38
N LYS A 424 8.53 4.00 14.03
CA LYS A 424 9.90 4.34 13.63
C LYS A 424 10.84 4.39 14.85
N ASN A 425 12.07 3.90 14.69
CA ASN A 425 13.07 3.87 15.77
C ASN A 425 13.68 5.27 16.06
N ARG A 426 14.31 5.42 17.23
CA ARG A 426 14.90 6.68 17.76
C ARG A 426 15.83 7.39 16.76
N LYS A 427 16.61 6.63 15.98
CA LYS A 427 17.58 7.18 15.02
C LYS A 427 16.85 7.91 13.89
N THR A 428 15.79 7.31 13.36
CA THR A 428 14.99 7.87 12.26
C THR A 428 14.21 9.10 12.68
N LEU A 429 13.70 9.14 13.92
CA LEU A 429 12.98 10.31 14.45
C LEU A 429 13.91 11.52 14.61
N LYS A 430 15.14 11.28 15.08
CA LYS A 430 16.15 12.33 15.30
C LYS A 430 16.69 12.90 13.98
N GLU A 431 16.86 12.05 12.97
CA GLU A 431 17.21 12.50 11.61
C GLU A 431 16.07 13.30 10.97
N TYR A 432 14.82 12.83 11.09
CA TYR A 432 13.65 13.51 10.53
C TYR A 432 13.41 14.91 11.15
N LEU A 433 13.56 15.03 12.48
CA LEU A 433 13.45 16.32 13.16
C LEU A 433 14.62 17.26 12.82
N LYS A 434 15.84 16.74 12.68
CA LYS A 434 16.99 17.53 12.20
C LYS A 434 16.81 18.02 10.76
N GLU A 435 16.13 17.24 9.93
CA GLU A 435 15.80 17.64 8.56
C GLU A 435 14.79 18.78 8.54
N GLN A 436 13.75 18.75 9.38
CA GLN A 436 12.75 19.82 9.47
C GLN A 436 13.33 21.13 10.03
N ILE A 437 14.16 21.06 11.07
CA ILE A 437 14.81 22.25 11.67
C ILE A 437 15.83 22.90 10.71
N ARG A 438 16.30 22.17 9.69
CA ARG A 438 17.24 22.71 8.70
C ARG A 438 16.60 23.60 7.63
N PHE A 439 15.27 23.70 7.61
CA PHE A 439 14.51 24.46 6.60
C PHE A 439 13.81 25.71 7.14
N ASP A 440 14.02 26.05 8.42
CA ASP A 440 13.82 27.38 8.99
C ASP A 440 15.18 28.04 9.27
#